data_AF-A0A814L4H3-F1
#
_entry.id   AF-A0A814L4H3-F1
#
_cell.length_a   1.000
_cell.length_b   1.000
_cell.length_c   1.000
_cell.angle_alpha   90.00
_cell.angle_beta   90.00
_cell.angle_gamma   90.00
#
_symmetry.space_group_name_H-M   'P 1'
#
loop_
_entity.id
_entity.type
_entity.pdbx_description
1 polymer ?
#
loop_
_entity_poly.entity_id
_entity_poly.type
_entity_poly.pdbx_seq_one_letter_code
_entity_poly.pdbx_strand_id
1 'polypeptide(L)'
;MTYDSFLSDIQPINDRKNYKLNKINKEINSTDEVQISNKLCGKHTINSSTSSLDKTKFKIQKKKIQQEKYEQTSTLQIFFTHLCYTILEVFGHLREFLRSYGFEKRKGALDNNTEDFAPLFNSYESFHTRNVYVRNRDCFNRPICSVPGPEIELLERKSDDYNWTFYQTGRKIKALNLGSYNYLGFAENNGPSSKYAIQGIKDSGVATCSSRIELGTLKCHLYLEELIAKFLRVEASLVTGMGFATNSLTIPAIIGNDCLILSDELNHVSLILGARL
;
A
#
# COMPACT_ATOMS: atom_id res chain seq x y z
N MET A 1 -14.85 -35.68 14.27
CA MET A 1 -16.13 -34.93 14.33
C MET A 1 -16.26 -34.22 13.00
N THR A 2 -17.26 -34.59 12.22
CA THR A 2 -17.45 -34.24 10.80
C THR A 2 -18.00 -32.83 10.61
N TYR A 3 -17.71 -32.26 9.45
CA TYR A 3 -17.97 -30.89 8.96
C TYR A 3 -19.44 -30.41 9.04
N ASP A 4 -20.39 -31.30 9.32
CA ASP A 4 -21.83 -31.01 9.29
C ASP A 4 -22.37 -30.34 10.56
N SER A 5 -21.63 -30.35 11.68
CA SER A 5 -22.09 -29.71 12.92
C SER A 5 -21.86 -28.19 12.98
N PHE A 6 -21.25 -27.59 11.95
CA PHE A 6 -20.94 -26.15 11.90
C PHE A 6 -21.98 -25.34 11.10
N LEU A 7 -22.82 -26.00 10.30
CA LEU A 7 -23.79 -25.35 9.41
C LEU A 7 -25.19 -25.15 10.05
N SER A 8 -25.48 -25.80 11.17
CA SER A 8 -26.76 -25.63 11.87
C SER A 8 -26.88 -24.34 12.69
N ASP A 9 -25.76 -23.69 13.00
CA ASP A 9 -25.72 -22.52 13.88
C ASP A 9 -25.73 -21.16 13.13
N ILE A 10 -25.87 -21.18 11.79
CA ILE A 10 -25.87 -19.98 10.92
C ILE A 10 -27.29 -19.44 10.63
N GLN A 11 -28.35 -20.02 11.21
CA GLN A 11 -29.69 -19.42 11.22
C GLN A 11 -30.10 -19.16 12.68
N PRO A 12 -30.01 -17.92 13.22
CA PRO A 12 -30.89 -16.81 12.81
C PRO A 12 -30.25 -15.40 12.98
N ILE A 13 -29.65 -14.84 11.93
CA ILE A 13 -29.11 -13.44 11.96
C ILE A 13 -29.92 -12.48 11.05
N ASN A 14 -30.74 -12.99 10.14
CA ASN A 14 -31.49 -12.16 9.19
C ASN A 14 -32.68 -11.40 9.80
N ASP A 15 -33.30 -11.90 10.87
CA ASP A 15 -34.49 -11.25 11.45
C ASP A 15 -34.16 -10.01 12.31
N ARG A 16 -32.94 -9.93 12.87
CA ARG A 16 -32.51 -8.76 13.68
C ARG A 16 -32.12 -7.54 12.84
N LYS A 17 -31.73 -7.72 11.57
CA LYS A 17 -31.43 -6.60 10.65
C LYS A 17 -32.71 -5.87 10.24
N ASN A 18 -33.79 -6.59 9.94
CA ASN A 18 -35.05 -6.00 9.52
C ASN A 18 -35.75 -5.20 10.63
N TYR A 19 -35.59 -5.58 11.90
CA TYR A 19 -36.17 -4.83 13.02
C TYR A 19 -35.45 -3.50 13.31
N LYS A 20 -34.12 -3.42 13.09
CA LYS A 20 -33.35 -2.18 13.28
C LYS A 20 -33.51 -1.18 12.14
N LEU A 21 -33.56 -1.64 10.88
CA LEU A 21 -33.78 -0.76 9.71
C LEU A 21 -35.16 -0.08 9.75
N ASN A 22 -36.21 -0.79 10.17
CA ASN A 22 -37.56 -0.21 10.27
C ASN A 22 -37.71 0.80 11.41
N LYS A 23 -36.88 0.74 12.45
CA LYS A 23 -36.89 1.71 13.56
C LYS A 23 -36.14 2.99 13.18
N ILE A 24 -35.01 2.88 12.48
CA ILE A 24 -34.21 4.01 12.00
C ILE A 24 -34.98 4.80 10.92
N ASN A 25 -35.65 4.12 9.98
CA ASN A 25 -36.45 4.79 8.95
C ASN A 25 -37.72 5.48 9.50
N LYS A 26 -38.15 5.13 10.72
CA LYS A 26 -39.29 5.77 11.38
C LYS A 26 -38.88 7.01 12.19
N GLU A 27 -37.64 7.05 12.69
CA GLU A 27 -37.08 8.21 13.43
C GLU A 27 -36.54 9.30 12.49
N ILE A 28 -36.08 8.97 11.28
CA ILE A 28 -35.59 9.95 10.29
C ILE A 28 -36.74 10.77 9.65
N ASN A 29 -37.97 10.26 9.66
CA ASN A 29 -39.12 10.93 9.06
C ASN A 29 -39.84 11.93 9.99
N SER A 30 -39.31 12.19 11.19
CA SER A 30 -39.97 13.05 12.18
C SER A 30 -38.98 13.91 12.97
N THR A 31 -38.26 14.84 12.33
CA THR A 31 -37.81 16.13 12.91
C THR A 31 -36.89 16.89 11.94
N ASP A 32 -37.39 18.03 11.45
CA ASP A 32 -36.67 19.29 11.18
C ASP A 32 -35.37 19.28 10.34
N GLU A 33 -35.49 19.33 9.00
CA GLU A 33 -34.50 20.01 8.12
C GLU A 33 -35.14 20.79 6.95
N VAL A 34 -36.35 21.31 7.14
CA VAL A 34 -36.93 22.35 6.26
C VAL A 34 -36.73 23.70 6.94
N GLN A 35 -35.56 24.35 6.81
CA GLN A 35 -35.47 25.83 6.92
C GLN A 35 -34.13 26.53 6.61
N ILE A 36 -33.02 25.85 6.31
CA ILE A 36 -31.72 26.56 6.22
C ILE A 36 -31.23 26.84 4.77
N SER A 37 -31.85 26.30 3.72
CA SER A 37 -31.32 26.46 2.34
C SER A 37 -31.74 27.74 1.58
N ASN A 38 -32.58 28.62 2.14
CA ASN A 38 -33.22 29.70 1.37
C ASN A 38 -32.59 31.11 1.49
N LYS A 39 -31.31 31.27 1.89
CA LYS A 39 -30.71 32.61 2.05
C LYS A 39 -29.52 32.98 1.17
N LEU A 40 -29.18 32.20 0.14
CA LEU A 40 -27.98 32.48 -0.68
C LEU A 40 -28.12 32.33 -2.20
N CYS A 41 -29.33 32.29 -2.76
CA CYS A 41 -29.49 32.26 -4.22
C CYS A 41 -30.48 33.32 -4.71
N GLY A 42 -29.95 34.34 -5.41
CA GLY A 42 -30.72 35.36 -6.10
C GLY A 42 -31.57 34.76 -7.22
N LYS A 43 -32.76 35.31 -7.36
CA LYS A 43 -33.82 34.96 -8.31
C LYS A 43 -33.31 34.85 -9.76
N HIS A 44 -33.64 33.75 -10.43
CA HIS A 44 -34.07 33.79 -11.84
C HIS A 44 -35.06 32.64 -12.11
N THR A 45 -36.31 33.03 -12.33
CA THR A 45 -37.43 32.20 -12.78
C THR A 45 -37.24 31.88 -14.27
N ILE A 46 -37.30 30.60 -14.67
CA ILE A 46 -37.37 30.21 -16.09
C ILE A 46 -38.72 29.54 -16.32
N ASN A 47 -39.56 30.20 -17.12
CA ASN A 47 -40.82 29.68 -17.63
C ASN A 47 -40.57 28.56 -18.65
N SER A 48 -41.44 27.55 -18.61
CA SER A 48 -41.57 26.48 -19.59
C SER A 48 -42.34 26.95 -20.83
N SER A 49 -41.74 26.82 -22.03
CA SER A 49 -42.45 26.49 -23.28
C SER A 49 -41.46 26.29 -24.44
N THR A 50 -41.33 25.03 -24.84
CA THR A 50 -41.10 24.51 -26.20
C THR A 50 -40.42 25.42 -27.24
N SER A 51 -39.13 25.17 -27.49
CA SER A 51 -38.60 25.19 -28.86
C SER A 51 -37.67 23.99 -29.06
N SER A 52 -37.86 23.33 -30.19
CA SER A 52 -37.07 22.20 -30.69
C SER A 52 -35.58 22.55 -30.74
N LEU A 53 -34.80 22.10 -29.76
CA LEU A 53 -33.35 22.27 -29.73
C LEU A 53 -32.66 21.00 -30.23
N ASP A 54 -32.27 21.09 -31.50
CA ASP A 54 -31.16 20.44 -32.19
C ASP A 54 -30.40 19.34 -31.44
N LYS A 55 -30.53 18.11 -31.96
CA LYS A 55 -29.72 16.92 -31.62
C LYS A 55 -28.24 17.03 -32.06
N THR A 56 -27.71 18.22 -32.31
CA THR A 56 -26.47 18.42 -33.07
C THR A 56 -25.31 19.07 -32.31
N LYS A 57 -25.42 19.30 -30.99
CA LYS A 57 -24.33 19.91 -30.21
C LYS A 57 -24.10 19.30 -28.82
N PHE A 58 -23.83 18.00 -28.77
CA PHE A 58 -22.96 17.44 -27.72
C PHE A 58 -21.74 16.80 -28.39
N LYS A 59 -20.90 17.64 -29.02
CA LYS A 59 -19.51 17.25 -29.30
C LYS A 59 -18.80 17.21 -27.97
N ILE A 60 -18.81 16.04 -27.33
CA ILE A 60 -17.80 15.68 -26.33
C ILE A 60 -16.47 15.88 -27.04
N GLN A 61 -15.76 16.97 -26.73
CA GLN A 61 -14.37 17.11 -27.12
C GLN A 61 -13.65 15.97 -26.40
N LYS A 62 -13.40 14.87 -27.13
CA LYS A 62 -12.37 13.90 -26.78
C LYS A 62 -11.05 14.68 -26.75
N LYS A 63 -10.76 15.31 -25.62
CA LYS A 63 -9.42 15.76 -25.31
C LYS A 63 -8.60 14.49 -25.38
N LYS A 64 -7.76 14.35 -26.42
CA LYS A 64 -6.83 13.22 -26.55
C LYS A 64 -6.12 13.14 -25.21
N ILE A 65 -6.39 12.07 -24.46
CA ILE A 65 -5.58 11.71 -23.31
C ILE A 65 -4.18 11.58 -23.91
N GLN A 66 -3.32 12.52 -23.57
CA GLN A 66 -1.94 12.53 -24.01
C GLN A 66 -1.35 11.33 -23.28
N GLN A 67 -1.24 10.18 -23.97
CA GLN A 67 -0.52 9.03 -23.44
C GLN A 67 0.84 9.58 -23.00
N GLU A 68 1.13 9.50 -21.70
CA GLU A 68 2.45 9.77 -21.18
C GLU A 68 3.39 8.81 -21.90
N LYS A 69 4.08 9.32 -22.93
CA LYS A 69 5.15 8.60 -23.59
C LYS A 69 6.26 8.54 -22.57
N TYR A 70 6.33 7.44 -21.84
CA TYR A 70 7.55 7.09 -21.13
C TYR A 70 8.70 7.20 -22.12
N GLU A 71 9.76 7.89 -21.72
CA GLU A 71 10.98 7.94 -22.52
C GLU A 71 11.43 6.49 -22.72
N GLN A 72 11.42 6.03 -23.97
CA GLN A 72 11.96 4.72 -24.29
C GLN A 72 13.43 4.76 -23.91
N THR A 73 13.83 3.82 -23.05
CA THR A 73 15.21 3.72 -22.60
C THR A 73 16.12 3.54 -23.80
N SER A 74 17.25 4.26 -23.81
CA SER A 74 18.20 4.14 -24.90
C SER A 74 18.72 2.71 -24.98
N THR A 75 18.83 2.14 -26.18
CA THR A 75 19.37 0.78 -26.38
C THR A 75 20.73 0.59 -25.72
N LEU A 76 21.55 1.65 -25.67
CA LEU A 76 22.82 1.64 -24.96
C LEU A 76 22.65 1.44 -23.45
N GLN A 77 21.68 2.10 -22.83
CA GLN A 77 21.40 1.96 -21.39
C GLN A 77 20.99 0.53 -21.08
N ILE A 78 20.07 -0.05 -21.86
CA ILE A 78 19.65 -1.46 -21.71
C ILE A 78 20.87 -2.39 -21.80
N PHE A 79 21.71 -2.20 -22.82
CA PHE A 79 22.92 -3.00 -23.01
C PHE A 79 23.88 -2.89 -21.83
N PHE A 80 24.24 -1.67 -21.40
CA PHE A 80 25.16 -1.47 -20.28
C PHE A 80 24.59 -2.01 -18.97
N THR A 81 23.29 -1.83 -18.72
CA THR A 81 22.63 -2.37 -17.53
C THR A 81 22.73 -3.90 -17.51
N HIS A 82 22.39 -4.57 -18.61
CA HIS A 82 22.53 -6.03 -18.68
C HIS A 82 23.98 -6.48 -18.58
N LEU A 83 24.91 -5.80 -19.25
CA LEU A 83 26.34 -6.10 -19.15
C LEU A 83 26.83 -6.01 -17.70
N CYS A 84 26.45 -4.97 -16.97
CA CYS A 84 26.79 -4.81 -15.55
C CYS A 84 26.25 -5.97 -14.69
N TYR A 85 24.98 -6.37 -14.88
CA TYR A 85 24.41 -7.49 -14.15
C TYR A 85 25.09 -8.82 -14.51
N THR A 86 25.35 -9.08 -15.78
CA THR A 86 26.05 -10.29 -16.23
C THR A 86 27.46 -10.37 -15.66
N ILE A 87 28.20 -9.25 -15.64
CA ILE A 87 29.53 -9.20 -15.00
C ILE A 87 29.42 -9.56 -13.52
N LEU A 88 28.47 -8.96 -12.79
CA LEU A 88 28.26 -9.27 -11.36
C LEU A 88 27.92 -10.75 -11.11
N GLU A 89 27.07 -11.34 -11.94
CA GLU A 89 26.71 -12.76 -11.87
C GLU A 89 27.89 -13.68 -12.16
N VAL A 90 28.66 -13.41 -13.21
CA VAL A 90 29.88 -14.17 -13.57
C VAL A 90 30.89 -14.14 -12.43
N PHE A 91 31.16 -12.95 -11.85
CA PHE A 91 32.04 -12.83 -10.69
C PHE A 91 31.47 -13.53 -9.44
N GLY A 92 30.16 -13.53 -9.27
CA GLY A 92 29.48 -14.27 -8.22
C GLY A 92 29.73 -15.78 -8.34
N HIS A 93 29.54 -16.34 -9.53
CA HIS A 93 29.77 -17.77 -9.79
C HIS A 93 31.25 -18.15 -9.65
N LEU A 94 32.16 -17.30 -10.13
CA LEU A 94 33.60 -17.51 -9.94
C LEU A 94 33.96 -17.57 -8.45
N ARG A 95 33.36 -16.74 -7.59
CA ARG A 95 33.61 -16.81 -6.13
C ARG A 95 33.02 -18.05 -5.49
N GLU A 96 31.83 -18.49 -5.89
CA GLU A 96 31.30 -19.78 -5.39
C GLU A 96 32.21 -20.94 -5.79
N PHE A 97 32.76 -20.92 -7.01
CA PHE A 97 33.77 -21.88 -7.45
C PHE A 97 35.03 -21.80 -6.58
N LEU A 98 35.60 -20.61 -6.33
CA LEU A 98 36.77 -20.49 -5.45
C LEU A 98 36.48 -20.97 -4.01
N ARG A 99 35.25 -20.77 -3.51
CA ARG A 99 34.78 -21.28 -2.21
C ARG A 99 34.60 -22.80 -2.22
N SER A 100 34.24 -23.43 -3.33
CA SER A 100 34.15 -24.90 -3.41
C SER A 100 35.53 -25.55 -3.35
N TYR A 101 36.56 -24.88 -3.86
CA TYR A 101 37.96 -25.31 -3.76
C TYR A 101 38.66 -24.87 -2.45
N GLY A 102 37.96 -24.17 -1.56
CA GLY A 102 38.48 -23.81 -0.23
C GLY A 102 39.37 -22.57 -0.17
N PHE A 103 39.52 -21.82 -1.27
CA PHE A 103 40.33 -20.60 -1.29
C PHE A 103 39.71 -19.43 -0.52
N GLU A 104 38.38 -19.44 -0.35
CA GLU A 104 37.66 -18.37 0.34
C GLU A 104 36.72 -18.93 1.42
N LYS A 105 36.73 -18.33 2.61
CA LYS A 105 35.83 -18.71 3.71
C LYS A 105 34.38 -18.33 3.39
N ARG A 106 33.44 -19.24 3.67
CA ARG A 106 32.00 -18.96 3.58
C ARG A 106 31.55 -18.22 4.84
N LYS A 107 31.05 -16.99 4.68
CA LYS A 107 30.55 -16.15 5.79
C LYS A 107 29.03 -16.23 6.01
N GLY A 108 28.28 -16.81 5.07
CA GLY A 108 26.81 -16.94 5.17
C GLY A 108 26.39 -18.20 5.92
N ALA A 109 25.22 -18.16 6.55
CA ALA A 109 24.59 -19.35 7.10
C ALA A 109 24.34 -20.37 5.98
N LEU A 110 24.55 -21.65 6.31
CA LEU A 110 24.20 -22.76 5.45
C LEU A 110 22.95 -23.41 6.02
N ASP A 111 22.04 -23.79 5.14
CA ASP A 111 21.07 -24.79 5.48
C ASP A 111 21.82 -26.12 5.62
N ASN A 112 21.56 -26.84 6.72
CA ASN A 112 22.18 -28.13 6.96
C ASN A 112 21.51 -29.24 6.13
N ASN A 113 20.54 -28.89 5.26
CA ASN A 113 19.82 -29.82 4.37
C ASN A 113 19.37 -31.07 5.14
N THR A 114 18.71 -30.87 6.28
CA THR A 114 18.02 -31.95 6.97
C THR A 114 16.93 -32.48 6.05
N GLU A 115 17.05 -33.73 5.61
CA GLU A 115 16.19 -34.36 4.60
C GLU A 115 14.69 -34.29 4.97
N ASP A 116 14.38 -34.17 6.25
CA ASP A 116 13.01 -34.09 6.79
C ASP A 116 12.35 -32.70 6.69
N PHE A 117 13.10 -31.65 6.33
CA PHE A 117 12.58 -30.28 6.29
C PHE A 117 12.71 -29.66 4.90
N ALA A 118 11.73 -28.84 4.54
CA ALA A 118 11.84 -28.00 3.35
C ALA A 118 13.06 -27.07 3.48
N PRO A 119 13.82 -26.85 2.40
CA PRO A 119 14.99 -25.99 2.45
C PRO A 119 14.58 -24.57 2.84
N LEU A 120 15.29 -23.99 3.82
CA LEU A 120 15.05 -22.64 4.33
C LEU A 120 15.38 -21.57 3.28
N PHE A 121 16.26 -21.88 2.33
CA PHE A 121 16.70 -20.94 1.32
C PHE A 121 16.63 -21.53 -0.09
N ASN A 122 16.17 -20.71 -1.04
CA ASN A 122 16.36 -21.01 -2.45
C ASN A 122 17.84 -20.88 -2.83
N SER A 123 18.32 -21.75 -3.71
CA SER A 123 19.72 -21.78 -4.17
C SER A 123 20.14 -20.47 -4.84
N TYR A 124 19.27 -19.89 -5.66
CA TYR A 124 19.54 -18.61 -6.32
C TYR A 124 19.51 -17.42 -5.36
N GLU A 125 18.55 -17.38 -4.43
CA GLU A 125 18.44 -16.29 -3.46
C GLU A 125 19.64 -16.25 -2.51
N SER A 126 20.10 -17.43 -2.08
CA SER A 126 21.34 -17.59 -1.31
C SER A 126 22.55 -17.06 -2.07
N PHE A 127 22.65 -17.44 -3.35
CA PHE A 127 23.72 -16.97 -4.24
C PHE A 127 23.71 -15.44 -4.38
N HIS A 128 22.56 -14.88 -4.77
CA HIS A 128 22.38 -13.46 -4.98
C HIS A 128 22.67 -12.66 -3.70
N THR A 129 22.17 -13.14 -2.55
CA THR A 129 22.40 -12.47 -1.26
C THR A 129 23.88 -12.39 -0.92
N ARG A 130 24.61 -13.51 -1.01
CA ARG A 130 26.03 -13.58 -0.63
C ARG A 130 26.95 -12.82 -1.58
N ASN A 131 26.65 -12.81 -2.88
CA ASN A 131 27.59 -12.36 -3.90
C ASN A 131 27.25 -10.99 -4.50
N VAL A 132 25.95 -10.64 -4.55
CA VAL A 132 25.48 -9.40 -5.18
C VAL A 132 24.96 -8.44 -4.11
N TYR A 133 23.94 -8.84 -3.35
CA TYR A 133 23.25 -7.96 -2.41
C TYR A 133 24.18 -7.42 -1.33
N VAL A 134 24.94 -8.27 -0.63
CA VAL A 134 25.81 -7.84 0.47
C VAL A 134 26.79 -6.74 0.03
N ARG A 135 27.25 -6.77 -1.23
CA ARG A 135 28.18 -5.75 -1.74
C ARG A 135 27.54 -4.37 -1.88
N ASN A 136 26.29 -4.32 -2.33
CA ASN A 136 25.58 -3.07 -2.61
C ASN A 136 24.61 -2.65 -1.51
N ARG A 137 24.39 -3.48 -0.47
CA ARG A 137 23.43 -3.17 0.60
C ARG A 137 23.78 -1.90 1.36
N ASP A 138 25.04 -1.44 1.32
CA ASP A 138 25.38 -0.17 1.93
C ASP A 138 24.65 1.01 1.28
N CYS A 139 24.41 0.96 -0.03
CA CYS A 139 23.74 2.03 -0.77
C CYS A 139 22.26 2.16 -0.40
N PHE A 140 21.59 1.05 -0.11
CA PHE A 140 20.13 1.01 0.06
C PHE A 140 19.68 0.96 1.53
N ASN A 141 20.52 0.41 2.42
CA ASN A 141 20.11 0.14 3.80
C ASN A 141 20.74 1.11 4.80
N ARG A 142 21.04 2.35 4.41
CA ARG A 142 21.65 3.31 5.34
C ARG A 142 20.64 3.66 6.44
N PRO A 143 21.00 3.53 7.72
CA PRO A 143 20.10 3.88 8.80
C PRO A 143 19.82 5.39 8.79
N ILE A 144 18.54 5.73 8.73
CA ILE A 144 18.05 7.11 8.87
C ILE A 144 17.80 7.36 10.36
N CYS A 145 18.31 8.48 10.89
CA CYS A 145 18.20 8.84 12.30
C CYS A 145 17.49 10.18 12.54
N SER A 146 16.89 10.75 11.50
CA SER A 146 16.03 11.93 11.57
C SER A 146 14.58 11.58 11.23
N VAL A 147 13.71 12.57 11.38
CA VAL A 147 12.38 12.57 10.77
C VAL A 147 12.49 12.50 9.23
N PRO A 148 11.50 11.90 8.54
CA PRO A 148 11.45 11.82 7.08
C PRO A 148 11.02 13.17 6.46
N GLY A 149 11.74 14.24 6.77
CA GLY A 149 11.56 15.58 6.23
C GLY A 149 12.28 15.79 4.89
N PRO A 150 12.35 17.03 4.36
CA PRO A 150 13.06 17.36 3.12
C PRO A 150 14.56 17.05 3.17
N GLU A 151 15.17 17.20 4.35
CA GLU A 151 16.55 16.79 4.64
C GLU A 151 16.50 15.64 5.66
N ILE A 152 17.28 14.59 5.42
CA ILE A 152 17.44 13.46 6.33
C ILE A 152 18.87 13.35 6.85
N GLU A 153 19.01 12.85 8.07
CA GLU A 153 20.31 12.49 8.66
C GLU A 153 20.52 10.99 8.56
N LEU A 154 21.57 10.60 7.84
CA LEU A 154 22.05 9.22 7.76
C LEU A 154 23.13 9.01 8.82
N LEU A 155 23.03 7.92 9.58
CA LEU A 155 24.12 7.52 10.46
C LEU A 155 25.20 6.81 9.63
N GLU A 156 26.39 7.41 9.62
CA GLU A 156 27.54 6.86 8.93
C GLU A 156 27.94 5.53 9.58
N ARG A 157 28.15 4.55 8.71
CA ARG A 157 28.67 3.23 9.09
C ARG A 157 29.84 2.88 8.18
N LYS A 158 30.75 2.10 8.73
CA LYS A 158 31.90 1.55 8.01
C LYS A 158 31.89 0.04 8.12
N SER A 159 32.53 -0.59 7.16
CA SER A 159 32.71 -2.04 7.10
C SER A 159 34.12 -2.32 6.64
N ASP A 160 34.80 -3.19 7.37
CA ASP A 160 36.15 -3.64 7.03
C ASP A 160 36.12 -5.02 6.34
N ASP A 161 34.92 -5.57 6.10
CA ASP A 161 34.73 -6.96 5.73
C ASP A 161 33.86 -7.15 4.49
N TYR A 162 33.85 -6.15 3.60
CA TYR A 162 33.05 -6.05 2.38
C TYR A 162 31.55 -6.05 2.64
N ASN A 163 31.13 -5.16 3.54
CA ASN A 163 29.74 -4.94 3.92
C ASN A 163 29.08 -6.16 4.56
N TRP A 164 29.80 -7.11 5.15
CA TRP A 164 29.21 -8.26 5.86
C TRP A 164 28.77 -7.89 7.27
N THR A 165 29.56 -7.04 7.92
CA THR A 165 29.24 -6.40 9.20
C THR A 165 29.43 -4.89 9.07
N PHE A 166 28.72 -4.15 9.90
CA PHE A 166 28.83 -2.70 9.96
C PHE A 166 29.01 -2.27 11.41
N TYR A 167 29.92 -1.34 11.63
CA TYR A 167 30.00 -0.58 12.87
C TYR A 167 29.64 0.87 12.59
N GLN A 168 28.96 1.47 13.55
CA GLN A 168 28.49 2.85 13.46
C GLN A 168 29.64 3.77 13.91
N THR A 169 29.93 4.83 13.13
CA THR A 169 31.00 5.77 13.48
C THR A 169 30.52 6.86 14.44
N GLY A 170 29.20 6.97 14.65
CA GLY A 170 28.56 8.05 15.40
C GLY A 170 28.41 9.35 14.61
N ARG A 171 29.09 9.48 13.47
CA ARG A 171 28.96 10.65 12.59
C ARG A 171 27.63 10.60 11.86
N LYS A 172 26.96 11.75 11.77
CA LYS A 172 25.75 11.93 10.98
C LYS A 172 26.06 12.68 9.69
N ILE A 173 25.48 12.21 8.59
CA ILE A 173 25.62 12.80 7.26
C ILE A 173 24.24 13.32 6.84
N LYS A 174 24.18 14.58 6.45
CA LYS A 174 22.96 15.19 5.92
C LYS A 174 22.81 14.86 4.44
N ALA A 175 21.59 14.51 4.04
CA ALA A 175 21.24 14.19 2.65
C ALA A 175 19.85 14.72 2.30
N LEU A 176 19.65 15.08 1.03
CA LEU A 176 18.34 15.46 0.52
C LEU A 176 17.44 14.22 0.42
N ASN A 177 16.21 14.33 0.89
CA ASN A 177 15.24 13.27 0.84
C ASN A 177 14.38 13.36 -0.42
N LEU A 178 14.69 12.51 -1.41
CA LEU A 178 13.94 12.41 -2.65
C LEU A 178 12.99 11.20 -2.68
N GLY A 179 12.95 10.41 -1.60
CA GLY A 179 12.21 9.14 -1.54
C GLY A 179 11.01 9.14 -0.61
N SER A 180 10.70 10.25 0.07
CA SER A 180 9.59 10.33 1.03
C SER A 180 8.34 10.97 0.41
N TYR A 181 7.18 10.47 0.81
CA TYR A 181 5.87 11.05 0.50
C TYR A 181 5.42 12.13 1.50
N ASN A 182 6.31 12.61 2.37
CA ASN A 182 6.00 13.59 3.41
C ASN A 182 5.87 15.04 2.85
N TYR A 183 5.14 15.22 1.76
CA TYR A 183 4.99 16.52 1.10
C TYR A 183 4.25 17.55 1.97
N LEU A 184 3.36 17.08 2.85
CA LEU A 184 2.58 17.93 3.76
C LEU A 184 3.28 18.20 5.10
N GLY A 185 4.44 17.57 5.35
CA GLY A 185 5.17 17.74 6.62
C GLY A 185 4.43 17.19 7.84
N PHE A 186 3.57 16.18 7.66
CA PHE A 186 2.82 15.57 8.77
C PHE A 186 3.62 14.49 9.51
N ALA A 187 4.67 13.93 8.89
CA ALA A 187 5.55 12.95 9.50
C ALA A 187 6.72 13.63 10.25
N GLU A 188 6.41 14.64 11.05
CA GLU A 188 7.35 15.38 11.89
C GLU A 188 7.21 14.98 13.36
N ASN A 189 8.27 15.16 14.14
CA ASN A 189 8.25 14.86 15.59
C ASN A 189 7.42 15.88 16.39
N ASN A 190 7.11 17.02 15.79
CA ASN A 190 6.34 18.09 16.40
C ASN A 190 5.11 18.44 15.53
N GLY A 191 4.21 19.24 16.10
CA GLY A 191 3.02 19.70 15.40
C GLY A 191 1.73 18.94 15.77
N PRO A 192 0.62 19.27 15.10
CA PRO A 192 -0.69 18.71 15.43
C PRO A 192 -0.73 17.20 15.25
N SER A 193 -0.17 16.67 14.15
CA SER A 193 -0.19 15.24 13.83
C SER A 193 0.49 14.39 14.90
N SER A 194 1.68 14.77 15.38
CA SER A 194 2.37 14.03 16.44
C SER A 194 1.62 14.10 17.77
N LYS A 195 1.02 15.25 18.11
CA LYS A 195 0.18 15.40 19.30
C LYS A 195 -1.06 14.50 19.25
N TYR A 196 -1.78 14.48 18.14
CA TYR A 196 -2.95 13.61 17.97
C TYR A 196 -2.58 12.13 17.97
N ALA A 197 -1.43 11.76 17.38
CA ALA A 197 -0.91 10.40 17.43
C ALA A 197 -0.60 9.96 18.88
N ILE A 198 0.11 10.80 19.65
CA ILE A 198 0.40 10.53 21.08
C ILE A 198 -0.90 10.40 21.87
N GLN A 199 -1.87 11.28 21.62
CA GLN A 199 -3.16 11.21 22.31
C GLN A 199 -3.92 9.93 21.95
N GLY A 200 -3.96 9.55 20.67
CA GLY A 200 -4.55 8.29 20.23
C GLY A 200 -3.90 7.07 20.88
N ILE A 201 -2.58 7.09 21.06
CA ILE A 201 -1.84 6.04 21.79
C ILE A 201 -2.25 6.00 23.27
N LYS A 202 -2.41 7.16 23.92
CA LYS A 202 -2.85 7.21 25.33
C LYS A 202 -4.27 6.68 25.49
N ASP A 203 -5.15 6.98 24.53
CA ASP A 203 -6.57 6.63 24.62
C ASP A 203 -6.86 5.20 24.19
N SER A 204 -6.14 4.68 23.18
CA SER A 204 -6.41 3.38 22.55
C SER A 204 -5.28 2.36 22.70
N GLY A 205 -4.15 2.74 23.29
CA GLY A 205 -2.94 1.91 23.39
C GLY A 205 -2.07 1.95 22.12
N VAL A 206 -0.91 1.28 22.20
CA VAL A 206 0.07 1.19 21.10
C VAL A 206 -0.21 0.06 20.11
N ALA A 207 -0.97 -0.96 20.51
CA ALA A 207 -1.19 -2.14 19.68
C ALA A 207 -2.57 -2.75 19.93
N THR A 208 -3.15 -3.27 18.85
CA THR A 208 -4.23 -4.26 18.90
C THR A 208 -3.60 -5.63 18.75
N CYS A 209 -3.89 -6.57 19.66
CA CYS A 209 -3.24 -7.89 19.67
C CYS A 209 -3.69 -8.82 18.54
N SER A 210 -4.46 -8.33 17.57
CA SER A 210 -5.06 -9.11 16.50
C SER A 210 -5.62 -8.18 15.41
N SER A 211 -5.85 -8.72 14.21
CA SER A 211 -6.33 -7.97 13.05
C SER A 211 -7.80 -7.54 13.21
N ARG A 212 -8.24 -6.59 12.36
CA ARG A 212 -9.65 -6.16 12.32
C ARG A 212 -10.62 -7.30 11.97
N ILE A 213 -10.16 -8.33 11.25
CA ILE A 213 -10.98 -9.48 10.87
C ILE A 213 -11.30 -10.33 12.09
N GLU A 214 -10.35 -10.51 13.00
CA GLU A 214 -10.47 -11.38 14.16
C GLU A 214 -11.00 -10.64 15.40
N LEU A 215 -10.41 -9.49 15.73
CA LEU A 215 -10.75 -8.70 16.93
C LEU A 215 -11.91 -7.72 16.69
N GLY A 216 -12.30 -7.53 15.43
CA GLY A 216 -13.36 -6.63 15.03
C GLY A 216 -12.93 -5.18 14.86
N THR A 217 -13.93 -4.30 14.72
CA THR A 217 -13.72 -2.89 14.36
C THR A 217 -13.72 -1.98 15.59
N LEU A 218 -12.63 -1.24 15.78
CA LEU A 218 -12.52 -0.19 16.80
C LEU A 218 -13.22 1.13 16.43
N LYS A 219 -13.56 1.92 17.45
CA LYS A 219 -14.15 3.27 17.29
C LYS A 219 -13.28 4.22 16.46
N CYS A 220 -11.95 4.12 16.60
CA CYS A 220 -11.02 4.96 15.82
C CYS A 220 -11.09 4.67 14.31
N HIS A 221 -11.30 3.41 13.91
CA HIS A 221 -11.50 3.06 12.50
C HIS A 221 -12.78 3.69 11.95
N LEU A 222 -13.90 3.55 12.67
CA LEU A 222 -15.19 4.12 12.24
C LEU A 222 -15.11 5.64 12.12
N TYR A 223 -14.49 6.31 13.10
CA TYR A 223 -14.31 7.75 13.07
C TYR A 223 -13.46 8.21 11.87
N LEU A 224 -12.36 7.52 11.58
CA LEU A 224 -11.52 7.81 10.43
C LEU A 224 -12.28 7.58 9.11
N GLU A 225 -13.02 6.48 9.00
CA GLU A 225 -13.82 6.15 7.82
C GLU A 225 -14.92 7.19 7.56
N GLU A 226 -15.58 7.67 8.62
CA GLU A 226 -16.59 8.72 8.51
C GLU A 226 -15.96 10.06 8.09
N LEU A 227 -14.81 10.43 8.66
CA LEU A 227 -14.08 11.63 8.27
C LEU A 227 -13.65 11.60 6.81
N ILE A 228 -13.11 10.48 6.34
CA ILE A 228 -12.69 10.31 4.94
C ILE A 228 -13.90 10.35 4.01
N ALA A 229 -15.01 9.68 4.37
CA ALA A 229 -16.24 9.70 3.58
C ALA A 229 -16.78 11.13 3.41
N LYS A 230 -16.80 11.90 4.51
CA LYS A 230 -17.17 13.33 4.50
C LYS A 230 -16.22 14.18 3.66
N PHE A 231 -14.92 13.95 3.78
CA PHE A 231 -13.89 14.69 3.04
C PHE A 231 -14.00 14.45 1.53
N LEU A 232 -14.16 13.19 1.11
CA LEU A 232 -14.30 12.79 -0.29
C LEU A 232 -15.72 12.98 -0.85
N ARG A 233 -16.69 13.30 0.02
CA ARG A 233 -18.12 13.42 -0.32
C ARG A 233 -18.69 12.13 -0.94
N VAL A 234 -18.39 11.00 -0.31
CA VAL A 234 -18.89 9.67 -0.68
C VAL A 234 -19.76 9.11 0.46
N GLU A 235 -20.62 8.13 0.14
CA GLU A 235 -21.57 7.55 1.08
C GLU A 235 -20.89 6.78 2.23
N ALA A 236 -19.80 6.08 1.91
CA ALA A 236 -19.02 5.31 2.88
C ALA A 236 -17.55 5.23 2.44
N SER A 237 -16.66 4.96 3.39
CA SER A 237 -15.26 4.66 3.11
C SER A 237 -14.77 3.50 3.97
N LEU A 238 -13.72 2.81 3.51
CA LEU A 238 -13.07 1.73 4.23
C LEU A 238 -11.58 2.04 4.33
N VAL A 239 -11.03 1.93 5.54
CA VAL A 239 -9.60 2.11 5.78
C VAL A 239 -8.90 0.76 5.77
N THR A 240 -7.78 0.69 5.02
CA THR A 240 -6.92 -0.47 4.95
C THR A 240 -5.48 -0.04 5.27
N GLY A 241 -4.72 -0.91 5.96
CA GLY A 241 -3.36 -0.57 6.41
C GLY A 241 -2.30 -0.65 5.31
N MET A 242 -2.64 -1.16 4.11
CA MET A 242 -1.70 -1.36 3.02
C MET A 242 -2.37 -1.12 1.67
N GLY A 243 -1.83 -0.19 0.88
CA GLY A 243 -2.42 0.20 -0.41
C GLY A 243 -2.51 -0.92 -1.45
N PHE A 244 -1.52 -1.83 -1.49
CA PHE A 244 -1.59 -3.02 -2.36
C PHE A 244 -2.76 -3.93 -1.97
N ALA A 245 -2.90 -4.18 -0.67
CA ALA A 245 -3.94 -5.05 -0.10
C ALA A 245 -5.35 -4.48 -0.33
N THR A 246 -5.50 -3.15 -0.39
CA THR A 246 -6.79 -2.51 -0.71
C THR A 246 -7.39 -3.09 -1.98
N ASN A 247 -6.60 -3.16 -3.06
CA ASN A 247 -7.09 -3.65 -4.34
C ASN A 247 -7.18 -5.18 -4.36
N SER A 248 -6.13 -5.86 -3.89
CA SER A 248 -6.05 -7.32 -4.01
C SER A 248 -7.07 -8.06 -3.14
N LEU A 249 -7.54 -7.45 -2.04
CA LEU A 249 -8.53 -8.06 -1.15
C LEU A 249 -9.97 -7.57 -1.42
N THR A 250 -10.15 -6.34 -1.91
CA THR A 250 -11.50 -5.80 -2.13
C THR A 250 -12.15 -6.38 -3.38
N ILE A 251 -11.39 -6.53 -4.47
CA ILE A 251 -11.90 -7.08 -5.73
C ILE A 251 -12.55 -8.47 -5.54
N PRO A 252 -11.86 -9.48 -4.97
CA PRO A 252 -12.48 -10.80 -4.80
C PRO A 252 -13.64 -10.81 -3.80
N ALA A 253 -13.74 -9.80 -2.93
CA ALA A 253 -14.86 -9.68 -2.00
C ALA A 253 -16.16 -9.16 -2.66
N ILE A 254 -16.05 -8.45 -3.79
CA ILE A 254 -17.20 -7.86 -4.50
C ILE A 254 -17.53 -8.56 -5.83
N ILE A 255 -16.58 -9.33 -6.37
CA ILE A 255 -16.71 -10.03 -7.66
C ILE A 255 -16.95 -11.52 -7.42
N GLY A 256 -17.91 -12.11 -8.15
CA GLY A 256 -18.20 -13.54 -8.11
C GLY A 256 -17.78 -14.26 -9.41
N ASN A 257 -17.95 -15.59 -9.42
CA ASN A 257 -17.54 -16.46 -10.53
C ASN A 257 -18.14 -16.07 -11.91
N ASP A 258 -19.32 -15.47 -11.92
CA ASP A 258 -20.06 -15.13 -13.15
C ASP A 258 -19.95 -13.63 -13.52
N CYS A 259 -18.88 -12.96 -13.09
CA CYS A 259 -18.67 -11.54 -13.36
C CYS A 259 -17.65 -11.32 -14.48
N LEU A 260 -17.93 -10.35 -15.36
CA LEU A 260 -16.98 -9.84 -16.34
C LEU A 260 -16.17 -8.68 -15.73
N ILE A 261 -14.86 -8.85 -15.63
CA ILE A 261 -13.94 -7.79 -15.21
C ILE A 261 -13.33 -7.13 -16.46
N LEU A 262 -13.53 -5.83 -16.62
CA LEU A 262 -12.80 -5.04 -17.61
C LEU A 262 -11.57 -4.42 -16.95
N SER A 263 -10.38 -4.90 -17.32
CA SER A 263 -9.09 -4.39 -16.82
C SER A 263 -8.40 -3.56 -17.89
N ASP A 264 -7.87 -2.40 -17.50
CA ASP A 264 -6.95 -1.63 -18.32
C ASP A 264 -5.60 -2.38 -18.44
N GLU A 265 -4.91 -2.21 -19.56
CA GLU A 265 -3.57 -2.74 -19.82
C GLU A 265 -2.52 -2.12 -18.89
N LEU A 266 -2.71 -0.85 -18.52
CA LEU A 266 -1.81 -0.09 -17.65
C LEU A 266 -2.18 -0.19 -16.16
N ASN A 267 -3.06 -1.14 -15.81
CA ASN A 267 -3.44 -1.35 -14.42
C ASN A 267 -2.24 -1.78 -13.57
N HIS A 268 -2.18 -1.21 -12.37
CA HIS A 268 -1.20 -1.61 -11.38
C HIS A 268 -1.34 -3.10 -11.01
N VAL A 269 -0.23 -3.78 -10.74
CA VAL A 269 -0.17 -5.23 -10.47
C VAL A 269 -1.13 -5.67 -9.36
N SER A 270 -1.41 -4.81 -8.38
CA SER A 270 -2.37 -5.09 -7.31
C SER A 270 -3.80 -5.34 -7.81
N LEU A 271 -4.24 -4.65 -8.87
CA LEU A 271 -5.57 -4.83 -9.46
C LEU A 271 -5.62 -6.14 -10.26
N ILE A 272 -4.54 -6.43 -11.00
CA ILE A 272 -4.40 -7.68 -11.75
C ILE A 272 -4.43 -8.87 -10.79
N LEU A 273 -3.72 -8.79 -9.67
CA LEU A 273 -3.73 -9.83 -8.65
C LEU A 273 -5.12 -9.98 -8.02
N GLY A 274 -5.75 -8.87 -7.64
CA GLY A 274 -7.11 -8.90 -7.08
C GLY A 274 -8.14 -9.51 -8.02
N ALA A 275 -8.02 -9.27 -9.32
CA ALA A 275 -8.91 -9.85 -10.33
C ALA A 275 -8.66 -11.34 -10.61
N ARG A 276 -7.50 -11.87 -10.22
CA ARG A 276 -7.13 -13.29 -10.42
C ARG A 276 -7.48 -14.19 -9.24
N LEU A 277 -7.69 -13.60 -8.06
CA LEU A 277 -8.11 -14.29 -6.84
C LEU A 277 -9.62 -14.53 -6.86
#